data_AF-A0A9D6YNX2-F1
#
_entry.id   AF-A0A9D6YNX2-F1
#
_cell.length_a   1.000
_cell.length_b   1.000
_cell.length_c   1.000
_cell.angle_alpha   90.00
_cell.angle_beta   90.00
_cell.angle_gamma   90.00
#
_symmetry.space_group_name_H-M   'P 1'
#
loop_
_entity.id
_entity.type
_entity.pdbx_description
1 polymer ?
#
loop_
_entity_poly.entity_id
_entity_poly.type
_entity_poly.pdbx_seq_one_letter_code
_entity_poly.pdbx_strand_id
1 'polypeptide(L)'
;MAANNVRVIIPDNAAELILLSQDILDKHTADGAGSKLSGLNMADMQIKTTLADTQHVLAGNLSRDAETATQERDLALGAAESFLPGTVLFYITSIRDFLLGRFRGREQRLGDWEYEVNEASDGSITIEIPAKAADLITLAKGILAKHTADGAGTLLTAFDMADMQLKTTTAKTQHTLAGKLNRDAETATQKRDLALGHGKKQNSTTPGTVLFYVSSARDILMGIFRGREQELGDWGFSVDASTAPPPPSAGIVSITSNQSTLSGMPLEISISGNLSASGGGILATWEPGITNSADLTAGGTIVFQHVYTTTGIKTITAAEVTPGVFRTVSALQMPNVKATAITLSGDFSEATTFNFYGNDISLTNMYALITQINDYGTSGGQLNISGGTMPVPDPAFPALIALRSRGWVVTTN
;
A
#
# COMPACT_ATOMS: atom_id res chain seq x y z
N MET A 1 17.86 -39.11 -24.06
CA MET A 1 17.64 -37.65 -24.02
C MET A 1 17.44 -37.27 -22.56
N ALA A 2 18.23 -36.35 -22.03
CA ALA A 2 17.98 -35.83 -20.68
C ALA A 2 16.63 -35.12 -20.69
N ALA A 3 15.74 -35.44 -19.76
CA ALA A 3 14.49 -34.71 -19.61
C ALA A 3 14.83 -33.30 -19.12
N ASN A 4 14.52 -32.28 -19.91
CA ASN A 4 14.62 -30.90 -19.45
C ASN A 4 13.65 -30.75 -18.27
N ASN A 5 14.17 -30.29 -17.13
CA ASN A 5 13.36 -30.07 -15.95
C ASN A 5 12.57 -28.76 -16.14
N VAL A 6 11.36 -28.86 -16.68
CA VAL A 6 10.47 -27.71 -16.87
C VAL A 6 9.59 -27.56 -15.64
N ARG A 7 9.54 -26.36 -15.07
CA ARG A 7 8.68 -26.01 -13.94
C ARG A 7 7.58 -25.06 -14.42
N VAL A 8 6.33 -25.40 -14.11
CA VAL A 8 5.20 -24.49 -14.32
C VAL A 8 4.87 -23.82 -13.00
N ILE A 9 4.84 -22.49 -13.01
CA ILE A 9 4.60 -21.69 -11.81
C ILE A 9 3.09 -21.47 -11.67
N ILE A 10 2.56 -21.81 -10.50
CA ILE A 10 1.21 -21.41 -10.09
C ILE A 10 1.38 -20.27 -9.07
N PRO A 11 0.75 -19.11 -9.28
CA PRO A 11 0.84 -18.01 -8.33
C PRO A 11 0.22 -18.35 -6.97
N ASP A 12 0.90 -17.95 -5.90
CA ASP A 12 0.35 -18.00 -4.53
C ASP A 12 -0.42 -16.71 -4.18
N ASN A 13 -0.21 -15.63 -4.93
CA ASN A 13 -0.94 -14.38 -4.75
C ASN A 13 -2.39 -14.53 -5.23
N ALA A 14 -3.34 -14.03 -4.43
CA ALA A 14 -4.76 -14.16 -4.74
C ALA A 14 -5.17 -13.49 -6.07
N ALA A 15 -4.66 -12.28 -6.36
CA ALA A 15 -4.99 -11.55 -7.58
C ALA A 15 -4.39 -12.23 -8.82
N GLU A 16 -3.13 -12.67 -8.74
CA GLU A 16 -2.48 -13.40 -9.83
C GLU A 16 -3.13 -14.76 -10.10
N LEU A 17 -3.57 -15.47 -9.06
CA LEU A 17 -4.29 -16.74 -9.21
C LEU A 17 -5.68 -16.54 -9.83
N ILE A 18 -6.37 -15.44 -9.49
CA ILE A 18 -7.63 -15.05 -10.14
C ILE A 18 -7.39 -14.80 -11.63
N LEU A 19 -6.39 -14.00 -11.99
CA LEU A 19 -6.04 -13.70 -13.39
C LEU A 19 -5.70 -14.97 -14.17
N LEU A 20 -4.80 -15.81 -13.65
CA LEU A 20 -4.46 -17.09 -14.28
C LEU A 20 -5.70 -17.96 -14.49
N SER A 21 -6.61 -17.99 -13.51
CA SER A 21 -7.84 -18.77 -13.66
C SER A 21 -8.78 -18.22 -14.73
N GLN A 22 -8.82 -16.89 -14.91
CA GLN A 22 -9.59 -16.24 -15.98
C GLN A 22 -8.98 -16.55 -17.35
N ASP A 23 -7.65 -16.46 -17.51
CA ASP A 23 -6.95 -16.80 -18.75
C ASP A 23 -7.23 -18.24 -19.19
N ILE A 24 -7.21 -19.19 -18.25
CA ILE A 24 -7.54 -20.60 -18.52
C ILE A 24 -9.00 -20.76 -18.97
N LEU A 25 -9.94 -20.06 -18.32
CA LEU A 25 -11.36 -20.09 -18.66
C LEU A 25 -11.65 -19.47 -20.04
N ASP A 26 -10.99 -18.37 -20.35
CA ASP A 26 -11.09 -17.68 -21.63
C ASP A 26 -10.53 -18.55 -22.75
N LYS A 27 -9.36 -19.16 -22.54
CA LYS A 27 -8.78 -20.11 -23.50
C LYS A 27 -9.67 -21.34 -23.69
N HIS A 28 -10.23 -21.89 -22.62
CA HIS A 28 -11.19 -22.99 -22.70
C HIS A 28 -12.42 -22.61 -23.53
N THR A 29 -12.98 -21.43 -23.29
CA THR A 29 -14.16 -20.92 -24.00
C THR A 29 -13.85 -20.68 -25.48
N ALA A 30 -12.70 -20.08 -25.79
CA ALA A 30 -12.25 -19.82 -27.16
C ALA A 30 -12.04 -21.11 -27.96
N ASP A 31 -11.50 -22.15 -27.33
CA ASP A 31 -11.28 -23.45 -27.98
C ASP A 31 -12.58 -24.27 -28.12
N GLY A 32 -13.60 -23.97 -27.31
CA GLY A 32 -14.90 -24.64 -27.31
C GLY A 32 -14.77 -26.16 -27.18
N ALA A 33 -15.41 -26.90 -28.10
CA ALA A 33 -15.34 -28.36 -28.13
C ALA A 33 -13.91 -28.91 -28.37
N GLY A 34 -12.99 -28.09 -28.91
CA GLY A 34 -11.59 -28.45 -29.10
C GLY A 34 -10.73 -28.33 -27.84
N SER A 35 -11.28 -27.79 -26.75
CA SER A 35 -10.53 -27.53 -25.53
C SER A 35 -9.95 -28.81 -24.92
N LYS A 36 -8.67 -28.73 -24.54
CA LYS A 36 -7.93 -29.80 -23.87
C LYS A 36 -8.40 -30.07 -22.44
N LEU A 37 -9.17 -29.15 -21.87
CA LEU A 37 -9.68 -29.21 -20.50
C LEU A 37 -11.14 -29.68 -20.41
N SER A 38 -11.70 -30.25 -21.48
CA SER A 38 -13.09 -30.74 -21.52
C SER A 38 -13.41 -31.83 -20.48
N GLY A 39 -12.41 -32.49 -19.90
CA GLY A 39 -12.57 -33.43 -18.78
C GLY A 39 -12.65 -32.79 -17.40
N LEU A 40 -12.38 -31.49 -17.26
CA LEU A 40 -12.50 -30.74 -16.00
C LEU A 40 -13.86 -30.06 -15.90
N ASN A 41 -14.34 -29.86 -14.67
CA ASN A 41 -15.55 -29.09 -14.42
C ASN A 41 -15.27 -27.59 -14.50
N MET A 42 -15.08 -27.09 -15.73
CA MET A 42 -14.76 -25.67 -16.00
C MET A 42 -15.89 -24.73 -15.57
N ALA A 43 -17.14 -25.20 -15.54
CA ALA A 43 -18.26 -24.42 -15.03
C ALA A 43 -18.14 -24.15 -13.52
N ASP A 44 -17.76 -25.14 -12.71
CA ASP A 44 -17.51 -24.90 -11.29
C ASP A 44 -16.28 -24.01 -11.09
N MET A 45 -15.20 -24.22 -11.86
CA MET A 45 -14.03 -23.32 -11.84
C MET A 45 -14.46 -21.87 -12.10
N GLN A 46 -15.28 -21.61 -13.11
CA GLN A 46 -15.82 -20.29 -13.42
C GLN A 46 -16.58 -19.69 -12.23
N ILE A 47 -17.48 -20.47 -11.61
CA ILE A 47 -18.24 -20.03 -10.44
C ILE A 47 -17.30 -19.65 -9.29
N LYS A 48 -16.25 -20.44 -9.02
CA LYS A 48 -15.28 -20.16 -7.95
C LYS A 48 -14.42 -18.94 -8.26
N THR A 49 -13.95 -18.80 -9.49
CA THR A 49 -13.17 -17.64 -9.94
C THR A 49 -13.99 -16.36 -9.84
N THR A 50 -15.23 -16.34 -10.34
CA THR A 50 -16.12 -15.17 -10.24
C THR A 50 -16.42 -14.83 -8.78
N LEU A 51 -16.65 -15.83 -7.93
CA LEU A 51 -16.86 -15.61 -6.50
C LEU A 51 -15.60 -14.98 -5.86
N ALA A 52 -14.42 -15.55 -6.12
CA ALA A 52 -13.16 -15.05 -5.57
C ALA A 52 -12.90 -13.60 -5.98
N ASP A 53 -13.05 -13.29 -7.27
CA ASP A 53 -12.86 -11.94 -7.81
C ASP A 53 -13.85 -10.93 -7.20
N THR A 54 -15.14 -11.28 -7.16
CA THR A 54 -16.17 -10.43 -6.54
C THR A 54 -15.84 -10.14 -5.08
N GLN A 55 -15.41 -11.14 -4.31
CA GLN A 55 -15.05 -10.97 -2.91
C GLN A 55 -13.73 -10.21 -2.73
N HIS A 56 -12.77 -10.36 -3.64
CA HIS A 56 -11.53 -9.60 -3.65
C HIS A 56 -11.80 -8.09 -3.80
N VAL A 57 -12.59 -7.71 -4.81
CA VAL A 57 -12.99 -6.31 -5.04
C VAL A 57 -13.82 -5.77 -3.86
N LEU A 58 -14.78 -6.55 -3.36
CA LEU A 58 -15.61 -6.15 -2.23
C LEU A 58 -14.78 -5.89 -0.96
N ALA A 59 -13.82 -6.75 -0.64
CA ALA A 59 -12.93 -6.56 0.51
C ALA A 59 -12.14 -5.25 0.40
N GLY A 60 -11.60 -4.95 -0.77
CA GLY A 60 -10.89 -3.69 -1.03
C GLY A 60 -11.76 -2.45 -0.87
N ASN A 61 -13.02 -2.50 -1.34
CA ASN A 61 -13.97 -1.39 -1.17
C ASN A 61 -14.34 -1.17 0.30
N LEU A 62 -14.70 -2.24 1.02
CA LEU A 62 -15.09 -2.16 2.43
C LEU A 62 -13.96 -1.64 3.33
N SER A 63 -12.70 -2.00 3.02
CA SER A 63 -11.54 -1.46 3.73
C SER A 63 -11.41 0.05 3.54
N ARG A 64 -11.56 0.55 2.31
CA ARG A 64 -11.52 1.99 2.01
C ARG A 64 -12.66 2.74 2.71
N ASP A 65 -13.87 2.19 2.68
CA ASP A 65 -15.03 2.79 3.35
C ASP A 65 -14.81 2.85 4.88
N ALA A 66 -14.15 1.85 5.47
CA ALA A 66 -13.83 1.83 6.89
C ALA A 66 -12.81 2.92 7.27
N GLU A 67 -11.83 3.18 6.40
CA GLU A 67 -10.88 4.27 6.54
C GLU A 67 -11.58 5.63 6.46
N THR A 68 -12.47 5.83 5.48
CA THR A 68 -13.28 7.05 5.36
C THR A 68 -14.12 7.29 6.62
N ALA A 69 -14.83 6.27 7.11
CA ALA A 69 -15.59 6.38 8.36
C ALA A 69 -14.70 6.72 9.56
N THR A 70 -13.47 6.18 9.61
CA THR A 70 -12.49 6.51 10.65
C THR A 70 -12.06 7.97 10.59
N GLN A 71 -11.78 8.49 9.38
CA GLN A 71 -11.42 9.90 9.18
C GLN A 71 -12.56 10.84 9.58
N GLU A 72 -13.81 10.55 9.18
CA GLU A 72 -14.97 11.36 9.56
C GLU A 72 -15.22 11.35 11.07
N ARG A 73 -15.02 10.19 11.72
CA ARG A 73 -15.04 10.09 13.19
C ARG A 73 -14.00 11.01 13.81
N ASP A 74 -12.77 10.94 13.34
CA ASP A 74 -11.65 11.67 13.92
C ASP A 74 -11.77 13.19 13.71
N LEU A 75 -12.35 13.61 12.58
CA LEU A 75 -12.73 14.99 12.32
C LEU A 75 -13.81 15.47 13.30
N ALA A 76 -14.86 14.68 13.54
CA ALA A 76 -15.90 15.03 14.52
C ALA A 76 -15.35 15.08 15.95
N LEU A 77 -14.40 14.21 16.28
CA LEU A 77 -13.76 14.18 17.60
C LEU A 77 -12.75 15.32 17.80
N GLY A 78 -12.12 15.83 16.73
CA GLY A 78 -10.99 16.74 16.83
C GLY A 78 -9.69 16.02 17.22
N ALA A 79 -9.51 14.78 16.75
CA ALA A 79 -8.35 13.95 17.13
C ALA A 79 -7.01 14.51 16.63
N ALA A 80 -7.01 15.27 15.53
CA ALA A 80 -5.81 15.91 14.99
C ALA A 80 -5.43 17.20 15.73
N GLU A 81 -6.44 17.98 16.16
CA GLU A 81 -6.25 19.29 16.77
C GLU A 81 -7.29 19.53 17.86
N SER A 82 -6.85 19.49 19.12
CA SER A 82 -7.72 19.65 20.29
C SER A 82 -8.36 21.05 20.42
N PHE A 83 -7.81 22.04 19.74
CA PHE A 83 -8.25 23.43 19.79
C PHE A 83 -9.20 23.82 18.64
N LEU A 84 -9.49 22.89 17.72
CA LEU A 84 -10.34 23.18 16.58
C LEU A 84 -11.81 23.39 17.04
N PRO A 85 -12.37 24.61 16.92
CA PRO A 85 -13.74 24.87 17.37
C PRO A 85 -14.76 23.98 16.65
N GLY A 86 -15.82 23.58 17.37
CA GLY A 86 -16.88 22.73 16.81
C GLY A 86 -16.51 21.24 16.72
N THR A 87 -15.53 20.79 17.51
CA THR A 87 -15.17 19.37 17.69
C THR A 87 -15.51 18.91 19.11
N VAL A 88 -15.70 17.60 19.30
CA VAL A 88 -15.99 17.05 20.65
C VAL A 88 -14.88 17.38 21.65
N LEU A 89 -13.61 17.23 21.26
CA LEU A 89 -12.47 17.50 22.14
C LEU A 89 -12.38 18.99 22.53
N PHE A 90 -12.70 19.90 21.60
CA PHE A 90 -12.80 21.33 21.91
C PHE A 90 -13.87 21.62 22.97
N TYR A 91 -15.07 21.03 22.83
CA TYR A 91 -16.12 21.20 23.83
C TYR A 91 -15.71 20.63 25.18
N ILE A 92 -15.19 19.40 25.23
CA ILE A 92 -14.77 18.74 26.47
C ILE A 92 -13.68 19.56 27.18
N THR A 93 -12.63 19.97 26.47
CA THR A 93 -11.54 20.76 27.07
C THR A 93 -12.04 22.11 27.59
N SER A 94 -12.87 22.81 26.82
CA SER A 94 -13.42 24.11 27.22
C SER A 94 -14.37 23.99 28.41
N ILE A 95 -15.21 22.95 28.44
CA ILE A 95 -16.13 22.66 29.55
C ILE A 95 -15.33 22.32 30.81
N ARG A 96 -14.30 21.47 30.71
CA ARG A 96 -13.39 21.15 31.83
C ARG A 96 -12.83 22.42 32.44
N ASP A 97 -12.24 23.30 31.62
CA ASP A 97 -11.57 24.50 32.09
C ASP A 97 -12.57 25.48 32.75
N PHE A 98 -13.76 25.61 32.18
CA PHE A 98 -14.85 26.39 32.77
C PHE A 98 -15.30 25.83 34.12
N LEU A 99 -15.50 24.51 34.23
CA LEU A 99 -15.92 23.85 35.47
C LEU A 99 -14.83 23.93 36.54
N LEU A 100 -13.54 23.81 36.19
CA LEU A 100 -12.43 24.04 37.12
C LEU A 100 -12.46 25.45 37.70
N GLY A 101 -12.75 26.46 36.88
CA GLY A 101 -12.95 27.83 37.35
C GLY A 101 -14.13 27.97 38.33
N ARG A 102 -15.25 27.29 38.03
CA ARG A 102 -16.47 27.35 38.84
C ARG A 102 -16.38 26.56 40.15
N PHE A 103 -15.63 25.46 40.14
CA PHE A 103 -15.46 24.55 41.27
C PHE A 103 -14.09 24.67 41.96
N ARG A 104 -13.44 25.84 41.90
CA ARG A 104 -12.18 26.08 42.61
C ARG A 104 -12.26 25.69 44.10
N GLY A 105 -11.34 24.83 44.54
CA GLY A 105 -11.31 24.22 45.88
C GLY A 105 -12.30 23.07 46.10
N ARG A 106 -13.01 22.63 45.06
CA ARG A 106 -13.97 21.52 45.03
C ARG A 106 -13.91 20.78 43.68
N GLU A 107 -12.70 20.62 43.13
CA GLU A 107 -12.47 20.09 41.78
C GLU A 107 -12.95 18.63 41.62
N GLN A 108 -13.02 17.86 42.71
CA GLN A 108 -13.62 16.52 42.72
C GLN A 108 -15.07 16.49 42.19
N ARG A 109 -15.78 17.63 42.21
CA ARG A 109 -17.11 17.75 41.61
C ARG A 109 -17.14 17.63 40.08
N LEU A 110 -15.99 17.66 39.41
CA LEU A 110 -15.93 17.34 37.98
C LEU A 110 -16.28 15.86 37.73
N GLY A 111 -16.14 14.98 38.73
CA GLY A 111 -16.63 13.59 38.65
C GLY A 111 -18.15 13.49 38.44
N ASP A 112 -18.94 14.48 38.89
CA ASP A 112 -20.39 14.55 38.62
C ASP A 112 -20.71 14.70 37.11
N TRP A 113 -19.69 15.05 36.32
CA TRP A 113 -19.75 15.25 34.86
C TRP A 113 -19.00 14.15 34.10
N GLU A 114 -18.74 13.01 34.75
CA GLU A 114 -18.04 11.83 34.20
C GLU A 114 -16.55 12.06 33.89
N TYR A 115 -15.96 13.18 34.33
CA TYR A 115 -14.51 13.34 34.26
C TYR A 115 -13.82 12.43 35.27
N GLU A 116 -12.73 11.80 34.84
CA GLU A 116 -11.81 11.12 35.75
C GLU A 116 -10.94 12.17 36.47
N VAL A 117 -11.05 12.21 37.79
CA VAL A 117 -10.36 13.17 38.66
C VAL A 117 -9.31 12.41 39.46
N ASN A 118 -8.04 12.70 39.17
CA ASN A 118 -6.89 12.08 39.82
C ASN A 118 -6.26 13.08 40.80
N GLU A 119 -6.14 12.69 42.08
CA GLU A 119 -5.48 13.46 43.13
C GLU A 119 -4.12 12.85 43.44
N ALA A 120 -3.06 13.64 43.26
CA ALA A 120 -1.70 13.22 43.58
C ALA A 120 -1.41 13.34 45.09
N SER A 121 -0.31 12.74 45.55
CA SER A 121 0.07 12.73 46.96
C SER A 121 0.36 14.12 47.55
N ASP A 122 0.65 15.11 46.72
CA ASP A 122 0.86 16.51 47.12
C ASP A 122 -0.44 17.33 47.17
N GLY A 123 -1.58 16.69 46.90
CA GLY A 123 -2.90 17.32 46.82
C GLY A 123 -3.16 18.02 45.48
N SER A 124 -2.26 17.92 44.49
CA SER A 124 -2.54 18.42 43.14
C SER A 124 -3.62 17.57 42.46
N ILE A 125 -4.54 18.24 41.78
CA ILE A 125 -5.66 17.59 41.08
C ILE A 125 -5.41 17.67 39.58
N THR A 126 -5.53 16.53 38.92
CA THR A 126 -5.44 16.40 37.46
C THR A 126 -6.73 15.82 36.93
N ILE A 127 -7.20 16.35 35.79
CA ILE A 127 -8.39 15.88 35.11
C ILE A 127 -7.97 15.20 33.84
N GLU A 128 -8.19 13.89 33.77
CA GLU A 128 -7.80 13.10 32.61
C GLU A 128 -8.85 13.21 31.51
N ILE A 129 -8.41 13.52 30.29
CA ILE A 129 -9.24 13.46 29.09
C ILE A 129 -8.79 12.23 28.30
N PRO A 130 -9.68 11.27 28.04
CA PRO A 130 -9.31 10.06 27.33
C PRO A 130 -8.82 10.36 25.91
N ALA A 131 -7.70 9.73 25.51
CA ALA A 131 -7.16 9.85 24.15
C ALA A 131 -7.86 8.91 23.15
N LYS A 132 -8.48 7.82 23.63
CA LYS A 132 -9.14 6.83 22.77
C LYS A 132 -10.52 7.33 22.35
N ALA A 133 -10.84 7.16 21.07
CA ALA A 133 -12.11 7.60 20.50
C ALA A 133 -13.35 7.09 21.26
N ALA A 134 -13.37 5.80 21.64
CA ALA A 134 -14.50 5.21 22.34
C ALA A 134 -14.72 5.82 23.74
N ASP A 135 -13.64 6.09 24.46
CA ASP A 135 -13.68 6.68 25.81
C ASP A 135 -14.05 8.17 25.74
N LEU A 136 -13.52 8.89 24.75
CA LEU A 136 -13.86 10.29 24.50
C LEU A 136 -15.35 10.46 24.13
N ILE A 137 -15.90 9.55 23.29
CA ILE A 137 -17.34 9.50 22.99
C ILE A 137 -18.15 9.23 24.27
N THR A 138 -17.65 8.38 25.16
CA THR A 138 -18.32 8.04 26.42
C THR A 138 -18.36 9.25 27.36
N LEU A 139 -17.24 9.94 27.55
CA LEU A 139 -17.15 11.18 28.32
C LEU A 139 -18.09 12.26 27.76
N ALA A 140 -18.08 12.48 26.44
CA ALA A 140 -18.95 13.46 25.79
C ALA A 140 -20.44 13.20 26.09
N LYS A 141 -20.86 11.92 26.00
CA LYS A 141 -22.23 11.52 26.31
C LYS A 141 -22.57 11.70 27.80
N GLY A 142 -21.61 11.47 28.69
CA GLY A 142 -21.74 11.73 30.12
C GLY A 142 -22.05 13.19 30.43
N ILE A 143 -21.24 14.09 29.87
CA ILE A 143 -21.41 15.55 29.99
C ILE A 143 -22.77 15.99 29.44
N LEU A 144 -23.17 15.50 28.26
CA LEU A 144 -24.47 15.80 27.66
C LEU A 144 -25.65 15.29 28.50
N ALA A 145 -25.53 14.09 29.07
CA ALA A 145 -26.54 13.53 29.95
C ALA A 145 -26.69 14.37 31.23
N LYS A 146 -25.57 14.79 31.84
CA LYS A 146 -25.59 15.67 33.00
C LYS A 146 -26.20 17.04 32.70
N HIS A 147 -25.83 17.64 31.56
CA HIS A 147 -26.45 18.89 31.08
C HIS A 147 -27.96 18.76 30.94
N THR A 148 -28.43 17.67 30.32
CA THR A 148 -29.86 17.39 30.14
C THR A 148 -30.58 17.19 31.48
N ALA A 149 -29.96 16.44 32.40
CA ALA A 149 -30.53 16.15 33.71
C ALA A 149 -30.68 17.41 34.59
N ASP A 150 -29.70 18.33 34.51
CA ASP A 150 -29.74 19.59 35.24
C ASP A 150 -30.73 20.61 34.63
N GLY A 151 -31.08 20.43 33.36
CA GLY A 151 -32.02 21.30 32.63
C GLY A 151 -31.62 22.77 32.72
N ALA A 152 -32.56 23.64 33.09
CA ALA A 152 -32.29 25.08 33.25
C ALA A 152 -31.27 25.41 34.36
N GLY A 153 -30.99 24.49 35.28
CA GLY A 153 -30.01 24.64 36.34
C GLY A 153 -28.57 24.31 35.92
N THR A 154 -28.37 23.86 34.68
CA THR A 154 -27.05 23.49 34.16
C THR A 154 -26.09 24.70 34.15
N LEU A 155 -24.80 24.44 34.41
CA LEU A 155 -23.75 25.46 34.35
C LEU A 155 -23.27 25.71 32.90
N LEU A 156 -23.63 24.85 31.96
CA LEU A 156 -23.08 24.86 30.59
C LEU A 156 -23.91 25.67 29.59
N THR A 157 -24.71 26.64 30.05
CA THR A 157 -25.56 27.46 29.18
C THR A 157 -24.78 28.37 28.22
N ALA A 158 -23.48 28.57 28.46
CA ALA A 158 -22.59 29.33 27.58
C ALA A 158 -22.03 28.51 26.40
N PHE A 159 -22.24 27.19 26.39
CA PHE A 159 -21.74 26.30 25.34
C PHE A 159 -22.88 25.89 24.40
N ASP A 160 -22.55 25.71 23.12
CA ASP A 160 -23.47 25.12 22.15
C ASP A 160 -23.54 23.60 22.35
N MET A 161 -24.32 23.18 23.34
CA MET A 161 -24.51 21.77 23.66
C MET A 161 -25.24 21.00 22.55
N ALA A 162 -25.98 21.70 21.68
CA ALA A 162 -26.64 21.09 20.55
C ALA A 162 -25.62 20.68 19.46
N ASP A 163 -24.66 21.55 19.14
CA ASP A 163 -23.57 21.17 18.24
C ASP A 163 -22.70 20.04 18.85
N MET A 164 -22.33 20.15 20.13
CA MET A 164 -21.61 19.05 20.81
C MET A 164 -22.36 17.72 20.71
N GLN A 165 -23.69 17.72 20.89
CA GLN A 165 -24.53 16.53 20.74
C GLN A 165 -24.51 15.98 19.32
N LEU A 166 -24.59 16.85 18.31
CA LEU A 166 -24.52 16.47 16.90
C LEU A 166 -23.16 15.81 16.59
N LYS A 167 -22.05 16.45 16.97
CA LYS A 167 -20.69 15.92 16.73
C LYS A 167 -20.46 14.59 17.44
N THR A 168 -20.93 14.47 18.68
CA THR A 168 -20.86 13.22 19.46
C THR A 168 -21.65 12.09 18.79
N THR A 169 -22.84 12.41 18.26
CA THR A 169 -23.68 11.46 17.51
C THR A 169 -22.99 11.01 16.22
N THR A 170 -22.42 11.94 15.46
CA THR A 170 -21.67 11.65 14.25
C THR A 170 -20.47 10.75 14.55
N ALA A 171 -19.63 11.12 15.53
CA ALA A 171 -18.47 10.33 15.91
C ALA A 171 -18.84 8.90 16.33
N LYS A 172 -19.91 8.73 17.13
CA LYS A 172 -20.40 7.41 17.54
C LYS A 172 -20.88 6.57 16.36
N THR A 173 -21.65 7.16 15.46
CA THR A 173 -22.16 6.49 14.25
C THR A 173 -21.00 6.02 13.40
N GLN A 174 -20.04 6.89 13.14
CA GLN A 174 -18.89 6.57 12.30
C GLN A 174 -17.93 5.56 12.95
N HIS A 175 -17.72 5.64 14.27
CA HIS A 175 -16.95 4.63 14.99
C HIS A 175 -17.58 3.23 14.86
N THR A 176 -18.91 3.14 14.98
CA THR A 176 -19.64 1.87 14.85
C THR A 176 -19.60 1.35 13.41
N LEU A 177 -19.76 2.25 12.42
CA LEU A 177 -19.72 1.92 11.00
C LEU A 177 -18.34 1.38 10.60
N ALA A 178 -17.25 2.06 10.96
CA ALA A 178 -15.89 1.62 10.69
C ALA A 178 -15.63 0.20 11.23
N GLY A 179 -16.04 -0.07 12.48
CA GLY A 179 -15.90 -1.41 13.07
C GLY A 179 -16.71 -2.50 12.36
N LYS A 180 -17.89 -2.16 11.81
CA LYS A 180 -18.69 -3.08 11.00
C LYS A 180 -18.02 -3.35 9.65
N LEU A 181 -17.60 -2.30 8.94
CA LEU A 181 -16.98 -2.41 7.62
C LEU A 181 -15.68 -3.24 7.66
N ASN A 182 -14.86 -3.07 8.70
CA ASN A 182 -13.67 -3.91 8.89
C ASN A 182 -14.02 -5.41 9.03
N ARG A 183 -15.01 -5.76 9.86
CA ARG A 183 -15.47 -7.16 9.98
C ARG A 183 -16.05 -7.70 8.68
N ASP A 184 -16.77 -6.88 7.94
CA ASP A 184 -17.35 -7.25 6.65
C ASP A 184 -16.22 -7.48 5.61
N ALA A 185 -15.15 -6.67 5.64
CA ALA A 185 -13.97 -6.84 4.78
C ALA A 185 -13.18 -8.13 5.09
N GLU A 186 -12.99 -8.44 6.37
CA GLU A 186 -12.39 -9.71 6.81
C GLU A 186 -13.24 -10.91 6.35
N THR A 187 -14.56 -10.80 6.46
CA THR A 187 -15.49 -11.84 6.01
C THR A 187 -15.40 -12.06 4.50
N ALA A 188 -15.33 -10.98 3.71
CA ALA A 188 -15.13 -11.05 2.26
C ALA A 188 -13.78 -11.71 1.91
N THR A 189 -12.72 -11.34 2.62
CA THR A 189 -11.38 -11.95 2.46
C THR A 189 -11.40 -13.45 2.72
N GLN A 190 -12.05 -13.89 3.80
CA GLN A 190 -12.19 -15.32 4.11
C GLN A 190 -12.96 -16.07 3.03
N LYS A 191 -14.05 -15.49 2.49
CA LYS A 191 -14.82 -16.11 1.40
C LYS A 191 -14.00 -16.22 0.11
N ARG A 192 -13.22 -15.19 -0.22
CA ARG A 192 -12.26 -15.22 -1.34
C ARG A 192 -11.29 -16.37 -1.15
N ASP A 193 -10.63 -16.45 0.00
CA ASP A 193 -9.58 -17.44 0.25
C ASP A 193 -10.12 -18.87 0.24
N LEU A 194 -11.34 -19.08 0.74
CA LEU A 194 -12.03 -20.37 0.65
C LEU A 194 -12.34 -20.78 -0.80
N ALA A 195 -12.71 -19.82 -1.65
CA ALA A 195 -12.96 -20.08 -3.08
C ALA A 195 -11.65 -20.37 -3.83
N LEU A 196 -10.57 -19.67 -3.48
CA LEU A 196 -9.26 -19.87 -4.06
C LEU A 196 -8.60 -21.19 -3.63
N GLY A 197 -8.94 -21.71 -2.46
CA GLY A 197 -8.26 -22.87 -1.88
C GLY A 197 -7.09 -22.50 -0.96
N HIS A 198 -7.06 -21.26 -0.48
CA HIS A 198 -6.12 -20.77 0.53
C HIS A 198 -6.69 -20.85 1.96
N GLY A 199 -7.92 -21.34 2.11
CA GLY A 199 -8.51 -21.61 3.41
C GLY A 199 -7.68 -22.61 4.21
N LYS A 200 -7.83 -22.57 5.54
CA LYS A 200 -7.09 -23.47 6.45
C LYS A 200 -7.31 -24.93 6.06
N LYS A 201 -6.21 -25.65 5.79
CA LYS A 201 -6.16 -27.06 5.33
C LYS A 201 -6.59 -27.29 3.87
N GLN A 202 -6.88 -26.24 3.11
CA GLN A 202 -7.05 -26.36 1.66
C GLN A 202 -5.69 -26.29 0.97
N ASN A 203 -5.59 -26.90 -0.20
CA ASN A 203 -4.39 -26.97 -1.03
C ASN A 203 -4.79 -27.36 -2.46
N SER A 204 -3.81 -27.59 -3.33
CA SER A 204 -4.00 -28.00 -4.73
C SER A 204 -4.73 -29.33 -4.93
N THR A 205 -4.93 -30.14 -3.89
CA THR A 205 -5.69 -31.40 -3.97
C THR A 205 -7.10 -31.30 -3.40
N THR A 206 -7.50 -30.13 -2.90
CA THR A 206 -8.83 -29.91 -2.30
C THR A 206 -9.89 -29.62 -3.37
N PRO A 207 -10.82 -30.55 -3.67
CA PRO A 207 -11.76 -30.37 -4.77
C PRO A 207 -12.67 -29.15 -4.60
N GLY A 208 -13.11 -28.56 -5.72
CA GLY A 208 -14.05 -27.43 -5.72
C GLY A 208 -13.43 -26.09 -5.33
N THR A 209 -12.11 -25.93 -5.53
CA THR A 209 -11.36 -24.68 -5.31
C THR A 209 -10.65 -24.27 -6.59
N VAL A 210 -10.36 -22.97 -6.77
CA VAL A 210 -9.61 -22.49 -7.95
C VAL A 210 -8.23 -23.15 -8.01
N LEU A 211 -7.50 -23.23 -6.90
CA LEU A 211 -6.17 -23.85 -6.87
C LEU A 211 -6.20 -25.32 -7.31
N PHE A 212 -7.23 -26.07 -6.95
CA PHE A 212 -7.43 -27.44 -7.42
C PHE A 212 -7.64 -27.51 -8.94
N TYR A 213 -8.52 -26.66 -9.49
CA TYR A 213 -8.78 -26.66 -10.92
C TYR A 213 -7.58 -26.19 -11.74
N VAL A 214 -6.89 -25.13 -11.32
CA VAL A 214 -5.67 -24.63 -11.96
C VAL A 214 -4.56 -25.69 -11.92
N SER A 215 -4.37 -26.37 -10.78
CA SER A 215 -3.39 -27.46 -10.67
C SER A 215 -3.74 -28.65 -11.56
N SER A 216 -5.01 -29.03 -11.62
CA SER A 216 -5.48 -30.11 -12.49
C SER A 216 -5.33 -29.76 -13.97
N ALA A 217 -5.64 -28.52 -14.34
CA ALA A 217 -5.45 -28.01 -15.69
C ALA A 217 -3.97 -28.06 -16.09
N ARG A 218 -3.08 -27.56 -15.23
CA ARG A 218 -1.62 -27.67 -15.41
C ARG A 218 -1.22 -29.12 -15.69
N ASP A 219 -1.63 -30.06 -14.85
CA ASP A 219 -1.19 -31.45 -14.95
C ASP A 219 -1.68 -32.12 -16.26
N ILE A 220 -2.92 -31.84 -16.67
CA ILE A 220 -3.47 -32.31 -17.96
C ILE A 220 -2.69 -31.71 -19.13
N LEU A 221 -2.48 -30.40 -19.13
CA LEU A 221 -1.79 -29.70 -20.21
C LEU A 221 -0.32 -30.12 -20.31
N MET A 222 0.37 -30.32 -19.18
CA MET A 222 1.72 -30.88 -19.15
C MET A 222 1.77 -32.30 -19.76
N GLY A 223 0.73 -33.11 -19.56
CA GLY A 223 0.63 -34.43 -20.20
C GLY A 223 0.48 -34.35 -21.72
N ILE A 224 -0.36 -33.42 -22.20
CA ILE A 224 -0.67 -33.23 -23.64
C ILE A 224 0.49 -32.56 -24.38
N PHE A 225 1.12 -31.56 -23.77
CA PHE A 225 2.22 -30.78 -24.34
C PHE A 225 3.60 -31.28 -23.88
N ARG A 226 3.74 -32.57 -23.60
CA ARG A 226 5.04 -33.15 -23.24
C ARG A 226 6.07 -32.91 -24.36
N GLY A 227 7.20 -32.31 -24.00
CA GLY A 227 8.25 -31.86 -24.94
C GLY A 227 7.95 -30.54 -25.65
N ARG A 228 6.81 -29.92 -25.38
CA ARG A 228 6.34 -28.63 -25.90
C ARG A 228 5.73 -27.80 -24.78
N GLU A 229 6.30 -27.89 -23.57
CA GLU A 229 5.71 -27.32 -22.35
C GLU A 229 5.53 -25.80 -22.42
N GLN A 230 6.28 -25.10 -23.29
CA GLN A 230 6.09 -23.67 -23.56
C GLN A 230 4.70 -23.33 -24.11
N GLU A 231 3.99 -24.29 -24.73
CA GLU A 231 2.58 -24.11 -25.16
C GLU A 231 1.61 -23.93 -23.98
N LEU A 232 2.03 -24.17 -22.73
CA LEU A 232 1.23 -23.80 -21.55
C LEU A 232 1.16 -22.28 -21.35
N GLY A 233 2.09 -21.50 -21.93
CA GLY A 233 2.04 -20.04 -21.93
C GLY A 233 0.80 -19.49 -22.62
N ASP A 234 0.28 -20.18 -23.64
CA ASP A 234 -0.96 -19.81 -24.34
C ASP A 234 -2.22 -19.93 -23.45
N TRP A 235 -2.08 -20.55 -22.27
CA TRP A 235 -3.11 -20.70 -21.26
C TRP A 235 -2.87 -19.79 -20.04
N GLY A 236 -1.93 -18.84 -20.13
CA GLY A 236 -1.57 -17.91 -19.06
C GLY A 236 -0.55 -18.44 -18.06
N PHE A 237 -0.10 -19.70 -18.15
CA PHE A 237 0.89 -20.23 -17.23
C PHE A 237 2.28 -19.64 -17.50
N SER A 238 2.99 -19.29 -16.42
CA SER A 238 4.42 -19.01 -16.50
C SER A 238 5.21 -20.33 -16.52
N VAL A 239 5.97 -20.56 -17.60
CA VAL A 239 6.74 -21.78 -17.85
C VAL A 239 8.23 -21.48 -17.75
N ASP A 240 8.84 -22.01 -16.70
CA ASP A 240 10.28 -21.93 -16.48
C ASP A 240 10.95 -23.19 -17.04
N ALA A 241 11.53 -23.07 -18.23
CA ALA A 241 12.30 -24.15 -18.86
C ALA A 241 13.79 -24.12 -18.48
N SER A 242 14.18 -23.24 -17.56
CA SER A 242 15.56 -23.16 -17.12
C SER A 242 15.88 -24.34 -16.18
N THR A 243 16.85 -25.16 -16.56
CA THR A 243 17.40 -26.22 -15.66
C THR A 243 18.20 -25.64 -14.49
N ALA A 244 18.50 -24.34 -14.54
CA ALA A 244 19.01 -23.56 -13.42
C ALA A 244 17.86 -22.70 -12.88
N PRO A 245 17.79 -22.38 -11.58
CA PRO A 245 16.93 -21.28 -11.12
C PRO A 245 17.13 -20.10 -12.06
N PRO A 246 16.07 -19.47 -12.59
CA PRO A 246 16.23 -18.33 -13.45
C PRO A 246 17.12 -17.35 -12.69
N PRO A 247 18.23 -16.89 -13.29
CA PRO A 247 19.03 -15.87 -12.64
C PRO A 247 18.06 -14.75 -12.25
N PRO A 248 18.11 -14.25 -11.01
CA PRO A 248 17.16 -13.23 -10.53
C PRO A 248 17.04 -12.16 -11.61
N SER A 249 15.84 -11.77 -12.04
CA SER A 249 15.71 -10.80 -13.14
C SER A 249 16.54 -9.57 -12.84
N ALA A 250 17.44 -9.21 -13.76
CA ALA A 250 18.28 -8.02 -13.60
C ALA A 250 17.35 -6.82 -13.38
N GLY A 251 17.51 -6.12 -12.27
CA GLY A 251 16.76 -4.88 -12.08
C GLY A 251 17.15 -3.89 -13.18
N ILE A 252 16.16 -3.17 -13.68
CA ILE A 252 16.33 -2.08 -14.63
C ILE A 252 15.60 -0.87 -14.06
N VAL A 253 16.33 0.22 -13.94
CA VAL A 253 15.82 1.55 -13.64
C VAL A 253 15.83 2.33 -14.95
N SER A 254 14.65 2.69 -15.44
CA SER A 254 14.49 3.54 -16.63
C SER A 254 13.95 4.91 -16.25
N ILE A 255 14.60 5.95 -16.73
CA ILE A 255 14.29 7.35 -16.41
C ILE A 255 14.10 8.09 -17.71
N THR A 256 12.96 8.75 -17.86
CA THR A 256 12.71 9.68 -18.95
C THR A 256 12.84 11.10 -18.42
N SER A 257 13.72 11.90 -19.01
CA SER A 257 14.07 13.25 -18.57
C SER A 257 13.85 14.27 -19.67
N ASN A 258 13.35 15.46 -19.30
CA ASN A 258 13.22 16.58 -20.23
C ASN A 258 14.44 17.51 -20.16
N GLN A 259 15.33 17.40 -21.16
CA GLN A 259 16.56 18.17 -21.26
C GLN A 259 16.40 19.55 -21.92
N SER A 260 15.17 19.98 -22.22
CA SER A 260 14.93 21.29 -22.86
C SER A 260 15.39 22.48 -22.01
N THR A 261 15.51 22.30 -20.69
CA THR A 261 15.86 23.35 -19.72
C THR A 261 17.13 23.05 -18.92
N LEU A 262 17.83 21.95 -19.22
CA LEU A 262 19.03 21.48 -18.51
C LEU A 262 20.28 21.39 -19.41
N SER A 263 20.23 21.97 -20.62
CA SER A 263 21.34 21.90 -21.57
C SER A 263 22.66 22.34 -20.92
N GLY A 264 23.64 21.43 -20.87
CA GLY A 264 24.96 21.68 -20.30
C GLY A 264 25.12 21.42 -18.79
N MET A 265 24.06 20.99 -18.08
CA MET A 265 24.16 20.51 -16.70
C MET A 265 24.39 19.00 -16.65
N PRO A 266 25.24 18.48 -15.73
CA PRO A 266 25.41 17.05 -15.55
C PRO A 266 24.15 16.44 -14.93
N LEU A 267 23.65 15.39 -15.55
CA LEU A 267 22.69 14.47 -14.96
C LEU A 267 23.44 13.45 -14.12
N GLU A 268 22.96 13.21 -12.91
CA GLU A 268 23.57 12.27 -11.97
C GLU A 268 22.58 11.18 -11.56
N ILE A 269 23.04 9.93 -11.63
CA ILE A 269 22.36 8.77 -11.03
C ILE A 269 23.30 8.16 -10.02
N SER A 270 22.88 8.20 -8.76
CA SER A 270 23.63 7.68 -7.63
C SER A 270 22.94 6.41 -7.09
N ILE A 271 23.67 5.29 -7.10
CA ILE A 271 23.17 3.98 -6.66
C ILE A 271 24.09 3.49 -5.54
N SER A 272 23.56 3.26 -4.36
CA SER A 272 24.32 2.73 -3.22
C SER A 272 23.77 1.38 -2.77
N GLY A 273 24.65 0.47 -2.35
CA GLY A 273 24.22 -0.84 -1.88
C GLY A 273 25.27 -1.59 -1.02
N ASN A 274 24.80 -2.60 -0.31
CA ASN A 274 25.63 -3.50 0.50
C ASN A 274 25.80 -4.83 -0.22
N LEU A 275 26.86 -4.98 -1.01
CA LEU A 275 27.13 -6.26 -1.66
C LEU A 275 27.35 -7.39 -0.63
N SER A 276 26.59 -8.47 -0.77
CA SER A 276 26.84 -9.74 -0.08
C SER A 276 27.91 -10.59 -0.78
N ALA A 277 28.26 -10.28 -2.04
CA ALA A 277 29.31 -10.95 -2.80
C ALA A 277 30.01 -9.99 -3.78
N SER A 278 31.33 -10.11 -3.90
CA SER A 278 32.16 -9.35 -4.86
C SER A 278 31.74 -9.65 -6.31
N GLY A 279 31.42 -8.62 -7.11
CA GLY A 279 31.30 -8.75 -8.58
C GLY A 279 30.01 -8.25 -9.23
N GLY A 280 29.27 -7.32 -8.62
CA GLY A 280 28.10 -6.71 -9.24
C GLY A 280 28.41 -5.45 -10.05
N GLY A 281 28.36 -5.53 -11.38
CA GLY A 281 28.46 -4.35 -12.25
C GLY A 281 27.10 -3.71 -12.53
N ILE A 282 27.06 -2.38 -12.64
CA ILE A 282 25.90 -1.63 -13.16
C ILE A 282 26.30 -0.98 -14.49
N LEU A 283 25.41 -1.06 -15.47
CA LEU A 283 25.54 -0.43 -16.79
C LEU A 283 24.49 0.68 -16.92
N ALA A 284 24.95 1.93 -17.01
CA ALA A 284 24.12 3.07 -17.35
C ALA A 284 24.23 3.36 -18.86
N THR A 285 23.11 3.37 -19.56
CA THR A 285 23.00 3.72 -20.98
C THR A 285 22.24 5.03 -21.13
N TRP A 286 22.83 5.97 -21.87
CA TRP A 286 22.34 7.32 -22.12
C TRP A 286 22.03 7.47 -23.62
N GLU A 287 20.87 7.98 -23.99
CA GLU A 287 20.57 8.26 -25.41
C GLU A 287 21.51 9.32 -26.04
N PRO A 288 22.12 9.11 -27.22
CA PRO A 288 21.72 8.15 -28.24
C PRO A 288 22.48 6.81 -28.23
N GLY A 289 23.02 6.37 -27.08
CA GLY A 289 23.66 5.04 -26.92
C GLY A 289 25.02 5.07 -26.24
N ILE A 290 25.33 6.13 -25.48
CA ILE A 290 26.56 6.21 -24.68
C ILE A 290 26.38 5.30 -23.47
N THR A 291 27.33 4.41 -23.19
CA THR A 291 27.26 3.50 -22.05
C THR A 291 28.40 3.74 -21.07
N ASN A 292 28.09 3.80 -19.78
CA ASN A 292 29.05 3.79 -18.68
C ASN A 292 28.81 2.55 -17.82
N SER A 293 29.88 1.87 -17.43
CA SER A 293 29.80 0.76 -16.49
C SER A 293 30.63 1.04 -15.26
N ALA A 294 30.16 0.63 -14.09
CA ALA A 294 30.91 0.69 -12.86
C ALA A 294 30.56 -0.52 -11.98
N ASP A 295 31.57 -1.03 -11.27
CA ASP A 295 31.38 -2.10 -10.29
C ASP A 295 30.98 -1.51 -8.95
N LEU A 296 29.95 -2.09 -8.33
CA LEU A 296 29.54 -1.72 -6.99
C LEU A 296 30.59 -2.29 -6.03
N THR A 297 31.14 -1.46 -5.15
CA THR A 297 31.99 -1.94 -4.05
C THR A 297 31.15 -2.03 -2.78
N ALA A 298 31.52 -2.90 -1.84
CA ALA A 298 30.74 -3.07 -0.61
C ALA A 298 30.64 -1.74 0.18
N GLY A 299 29.42 -1.26 0.41
CA GLY A 299 29.17 0.04 1.04
C GLY A 299 29.49 1.25 0.15
N GLY A 300 29.73 1.03 -1.15
CA GLY A 300 30.04 2.06 -2.12
C GLY A 300 28.79 2.69 -2.72
N THR A 301 28.93 3.95 -3.15
CA THR A 301 27.99 4.64 -4.03
C THR A 301 28.60 4.68 -5.42
N ILE A 302 27.92 4.14 -6.41
CA ILE A 302 28.24 4.39 -7.82
C ILE A 302 27.53 5.67 -8.23
N VAL A 303 28.27 6.58 -8.85
CA VAL A 303 27.74 7.81 -9.43
C VAL A 303 27.96 7.77 -10.94
N PHE A 304 26.88 7.72 -11.70
CA PHE A 304 26.92 7.87 -13.15
C PHE A 304 26.58 9.31 -13.51
N GLN A 305 27.47 9.98 -14.26
CA GLN A 305 27.26 11.34 -14.73
C GLN A 305 27.29 11.44 -16.25
N HIS A 306 26.36 12.21 -16.82
CA HIS A 306 26.35 12.52 -18.25
C HIS A 306 25.83 13.93 -18.53
N VAL A 307 26.42 14.60 -19.51
CA VAL A 307 26.00 15.94 -19.94
C VAL A 307 25.41 15.84 -21.34
N TYR A 308 24.11 16.10 -21.46
CA TYR A 308 23.48 16.20 -22.78
C TYR A 308 23.80 17.54 -23.43
N THR A 309 24.33 17.47 -24.65
CA THR A 309 24.61 18.64 -25.51
C THR A 309 23.43 19.00 -26.42
N THR A 310 22.38 18.16 -26.44
CA THR A 310 21.18 18.35 -27.26
C THR A 310 19.94 18.43 -26.38
N THR A 311 19.00 19.30 -26.74
CA THR A 311 17.71 19.44 -26.07
C THR A 311 16.76 18.29 -26.46
N GLY A 312 15.70 18.10 -25.67
CA GLY A 312 14.63 17.13 -25.93
C GLY A 312 14.39 16.17 -24.78
N ILE A 313 13.48 15.22 -24.99
CA ILE A 313 13.26 14.12 -24.05
C ILE A 313 14.37 13.09 -24.26
N LYS A 314 15.00 12.65 -23.17
CA LYS A 314 16.07 11.65 -23.17
C LYS A 314 15.75 10.52 -22.21
N THR A 315 16.02 9.30 -22.63
CA THR A 315 15.92 8.11 -21.77
C THR A 315 17.30 7.74 -21.23
N ILE A 316 17.34 7.40 -19.95
CA ILE A 316 18.50 6.84 -19.26
C ILE A 316 18.08 5.49 -18.69
N THR A 317 18.90 4.47 -18.90
CA THR A 317 18.62 3.13 -18.40
C THR A 317 19.82 2.65 -17.61
N ALA A 318 19.63 2.41 -16.31
CA ALA A 318 20.60 1.71 -15.48
C ALA A 318 20.12 0.26 -15.32
N ALA A 319 20.94 -0.69 -15.77
CA ALA A 319 20.66 -2.11 -15.68
C ALA A 319 21.82 -2.83 -14.99
N GLU A 320 21.53 -3.91 -14.28
CA GLU A 320 22.59 -4.76 -13.74
C GLU A 320 23.31 -5.50 -14.86
N VAL A 321 24.63 -5.55 -14.77
CA VAL A 321 25.46 -6.44 -15.60
C VAL A 321 25.36 -7.87 -15.08
N THR A 322 25.33 -8.03 -13.75
CA THR A 322 25.18 -9.31 -13.06
C THR A 322 23.83 -9.32 -12.35
N PRO A 323 22.91 -10.25 -12.65
CA PRO A 323 21.59 -10.24 -12.05
C PRO A 323 21.59 -10.49 -10.52
N GLY A 324 20.73 -9.79 -9.78
CA GLY A 324 20.62 -9.81 -8.32
C GLY A 324 21.33 -8.66 -7.59
N VAL A 325 21.93 -7.71 -8.29
CA VAL A 325 22.69 -6.60 -7.70
C VAL A 325 21.78 -5.52 -7.10
N PHE A 326 20.65 -5.18 -7.73
CA PHE A 326 19.67 -4.22 -7.20
C PHE A 326 18.96 -4.74 -5.96
N ARG A 327 18.98 -6.05 -5.70
CA ARG A 327 18.57 -6.58 -4.39
C ARG A 327 19.37 -5.89 -3.29
N THR A 328 20.69 -5.77 -3.46
CA THR A 328 21.56 -5.13 -2.46
C THR A 328 21.53 -3.61 -2.44
N VAL A 329 20.77 -2.96 -3.33
CA VAL A 329 20.76 -1.49 -3.44
C VAL A 329 19.94 -0.91 -2.30
N SER A 330 20.62 -0.23 -1.38
CA SER A 330 20.02 0.44 -0.22
C SER A 330 19.43 1.80 -0.57
N ALA A 331 19.98 2.49 -1.58
CA ALA A 331 19.46 3.78 -2.04
C ALA A 331 19.63 4.02 -3.53
N LEU A 332 18.61 4.64 -4.13
CA LEU A 332 18.62 5.21 -5.46
C LEU A 332 18.39 6.72 -5.35
N GLN A 333 19.35 7.52 -5.80
CA GLN A 333 19.31 8.98 -5.71
C GLN A 333 19.51 9.63 -7.09
N MET A 334 18.66 10.61 -7.41
CA MET A 334 18.69 11.32 -8.69
C MET A 334 18.48 12.82 -8.49
N PRO A 335 19.56 13.59 -8.26
CA PRO A 335 19.46 15.03 -8.16
C PRO A 335 19.42 15.70 -9.55
N ASN A 336 18.52 16.68 -9.71
CA ASN A 336 18.49 17.62 -10.83
C ASN A 336 18.21 17.02 -12.22
N VAL A 337 17.42 15.95 -12.28
CA VAL A 337 17.20 15.23 -13.55
C VAL A 337 16.03 15.75 -14.36
N LYS A 338 15.11 16.56 -13.81
CA LYS A 338 13.83 16.90 -14.47
C LYS A 338 13.17 15.68 -15.10
N ALA A 339 13.15 14.56 -14.34
CA ALA A 339 12.50 13.35 -14.78
C ALA A 339 11.01 13.62 -14.99
N THR A 340 10.47 13.21 -16.14
CA THR A 340 9.04 13.25 -16.44
C THR A 340 8.38 11.90 -16.16
N ALA A 341 9.15 10.81 -16.18
CA ALA A 341 8.72 9.46 -15.82
C ALA A 341 9.89 8.64 -15.26
N ILE A 342 9.58 7.73 -14.34
CA ILE A 342 10.52 6.76 -13.76
C ILE A 342 9.81 5.40 -13.75
N THR A 343 10.49 4.38 -14.25
CA THR A 343 10.00 3.01 -14.27
C THR A 343 11.03 2.11 -13.60
N LEU A 344 10.58 1.33 -12.63
CA LEU A 344 11.36 0.30 -11.97
C LEU A 344 10.88 -1.07 -12.48
N SER A 345 11.80 -1.94 -12.86
CA SER A 345 11.49 -3.32 -13.26
C SER A 345 12.54 -4.28 -12.72
N GLY A 346 12.13 -5.48 -12.32
CA GLY A 346 12.97 -6.43 -11.60
C GLY A 346 12.73 -6.38 -10.08
N ASP A 347 13.65 -6.92 -9.30
CA ASP A 347 13.48 -7.12 -7.85
C ASP A 347 14.22 -6.04 -7.04
N PHE A 348 13.45 -5.17 -6.39
CA PHE A 348 13.94 -4.13 -5.48
C PHE A 348 13.53 -4.41 -4.02
N SER A 349 13.33 -5.66 -3.65
CA SER A 349 12.79 -6.05 -2.33
C SER A 349 13.66 -5.66 -1.12
N GLU A 350 14.93 -5.27 -1.30
CA GLU A 350 15.78 -4.73 -0.23
C GLU A 350 16.07 -3.22 -0.37
N ALA A 351 15.48 -2.55 -1.36
CA ALA A 351 15.60 -1.10 -1.52
C ALA A 351 14.81 -0.36 -0.45
N THR A 352 15.52 0.45 0.34
CA THR A 352 14.92 1.19 1.47
C THR A 352 14.92 2.70 1.25
N THR A 353 15.56 3.22 0.21
CA THR A 353 15.59 4.66 -0.06
C THR A 353 15.45 4.96 -1.55
N PHE A 354 14.45 5.77 -1.90
CA PHE A 354 14.22 6.29 -3.24
C PHE A 354 14.14 7.82 -3.17
N ASN A 355 15.15 8.51 -3.70
CA ASN A 355 15.26 9.96 -3.65
C ASN A 355 15.29 10.55 -5.06
N PHE A 356 14.20 11.21 -5.43
CA PHE A 356 14.01 11.84 -6.73
C PHE A 356 13.86 13.35 -6.54
N TYR A 357 14.94 14.11 -6.73
CA TYR A 357 14.96 15.56 -6.53
C TYR A 357 15.05 16.37 -7.84
N GLY A 358 14.35 17.49 -7.90
CA GLY A 358 14.34 18.39 -9.06
C GLY A 358 13.64 17.80 -10.28
N ASN A 359 12.53 17.07 -10.10
CA ASN A 359 11.83 16.35 -11.18
C ASN A 359 10.52 17.03 -11.61
N ASP A 360 10.05 16.75 -12.83
CA ASP A 360 8.79 17.25 -13.39
C ASP A 360 7.84 16.06 -13.68
N ILE A 361 7.71 15.15 -12.70
CA ILE A 361 6.93 13.92 -12.84
C ILE A 361 5.44 14.29 -12.81
N SER A 362 4.69 13.84 -13.81
CA SER A 362 3.24 14.01 -13.82
C SER A 362 2.57 13.23 -12.68
N LEU A 363 1.38 13.65 -12.24
CA LEU A 363 0.62 12.93 -11.21
C LEU A 363 0.43 11.45 -11.54
N THR A 364 0.11 11.16 -12.81
CA THR A 364 -0.07 9.79 -13.31
C THR A 364 1.20 8.96 -13.19
N ASN A 365 2.36 9.50 -13.57
CA ASN A 365 3.62 8.78 -13.49
C ASN A 365 4.10 8.60 -12.04
N MET A 366 3.79 9.56 -11.17
CA MET A 366 4.06 9.43 -9.74
C MET A 366 3.23 8.32 -9.11
N TYR A 367 1.93 8.22 -9.44
CA TYR A 367 1.09 7.10 -8.98
C TYR A 367 1.58 5.75 -9.51
N ALA A 368 2.04 5.68 -10.76
CA ALA A 368 2.65 4.47 -11.30
C ALA A 368 3.91 4.06 -10.53
N LEU A 369 4.81 5.01 -10.24
CA LEU A 369 6.02 4.77 -9.45
C LEU A 369 5.71 4.30 -8.03
N ILE A 370 4.77 4.97 -7.33
CA ILE A 370 4.34 4.58 -5.98
C ILE A 370 3.76 3.16 -5.99
N THR A 371 2.98 2.81 -7.02
CA THR A 371 2.43 1.45 -7.18
C THR A 371 3.53 0.42 -7.37
N GLN A 372 4.51 0.69 -8.25
CA GLN A 372 5.65 -0.22 -8.46
C GLN A 372 6.45 -0.45 -7.17
N ILE A 373 6.77 0.61 -6.42
CA ILE A 373 7.46 0.49 -5.13
C ILE A 373 6.61 -0.31 -4.13
N ASN A 374 5.30 -0.09 -4.14
CA ASN A 374 4.38 -0.84 -3.31
C ASN A 374 4.43 -2.35 -3.60
N ASP A 375 4.44 -2.72 -4.87
CA ASP A 375 4.38 -4.12 -5.31
C ASP A 375 5.63 -4.93 -4.94
N TYR A 376 6.76 -4.28 -4.65
CA TYR A 376 7.98 -4.95 -4.16
C TYR A 376 7.89 -5.50 -2.74
N GLY A 377 6.81 -5.22 -1.99
CA GLY A 377 6.65 -5.83 -0.66
C GLY A 377 7.53 -5.27 0.46
N THR A 378 8.46 -4.36 0.17
CA THR A 378 9.41 -3.74 1.12
C THR A 378 8.74 -3.00 2.30
N SER A 379 9.36 -3.02 3.47
CA SER A 379 8.93 -2.28 4.67
C SER A 379 10.02 -1.36 5.21
N GLY A 380 9.64 -0.24 5.84
CA GLY A 380 10.57 0.63 6.58
C GLY A 380 11.52 1.46 5.71
N GLY A 381 11.05 1.98 4.57
CA GLY A 381 11.85 2.78 3.65
C GLY A 381 11.57 4.29 3.67
N GLN A 382 12.26 5.03 2.80
CA GLN A 382 12.05 6.44 2.51
C GLN A 382 11.83 6.63 1.02
N LEU A 383 10.75 7.32 0.66
CA LEU A 383 10.48 7.78 -0.70
C LEU A 383 10.38 9.30 -0.68
N ASN A 384 11.40 9.98 -1.18
CA ASN A 384 11.43 11.42 -1.29
C ASN A 384 11.29 11.82 -2.76
N ILE A 385 10.17 12.42 -3.14
CA ILE A 385 9.92 12.94 -4.48
C ILE A 385 9.80 14.45 -4.36
N SER A 386 10.74 15.21 -4.93
CA SER A 386 10.75 16.65 -4.72
C SER A 386 11.20 17.47 -5.94
N GLY A 387 10.71 18.70 -6.06
CA GLY A 387 11.08 19.70 -7.09
C GLY A 387 10.07 19.85 -8.22
N GLY A 388 10.29 20.85 -9.09
CA GLY A 388 9.48 21.07 -10.30
C GLY A 388 8.08 21.64 -10.05
N THR A 389 7.18 21.40 -11.01
CA THR A 389 5.75 21.80 -10.95
C THR A 389 4.84 20.65 -10.51
N MET A 390 5.37 19.72 -9.71
CA MET A 390 4.69 18.47 -9.42
C MET A 390 3.42 18.71 -8.59
N PRO A 391 2.29 18.07 -8.96
CA PRO A 391 1.12 18.02 -8.10
C PRO A 391 1.41 17.11 -6.90
N VAL A 392 0.97 17.53 -5.71
CA VAL A 392 1.01 16.69 -4.51
C VAL A 392 0.12 15.46 -4.73
N PRO A 393 0.62 14.22 -4.55
CA PRO A 393 -0.22 13.03 -4.67
C PRO A 393 -1.33 13.07 -3.64
N ASP A 394 -2.51 12.56 -4.01
CA ASP A 394 -3.63 12.42 -3.09
C ASP A 394 -3.19 11.55 -1.90
N PRO A 395 -3.26 12.05 -0.64
CA PRO A 395 -2.94 11.25 0.53
C PRO A 395 -3.82 10.00 0.65
N ALA A 396 -4.98 9.97 -0.03
CA ALA A 396 -5.88 8.82 -0.11
C ALA A 396 -5.52 7.80 -1.20
N PHE A 397 -4.42 8.00 -1.96
CA PHE A 397 -4.00 7.06 -2.98
C PHE A 397 -3.65 5.68 -2.36
N PRO A 398 -4.28 4.56 -2.77
CA PRO A 398 -4.16 3.28 -2.06
C PRO A 398 -2.73 2.76 -1.90
N ALA A 399 -1.89 2.83 -2.94
CA ALA A 399 -0.51 2.37 -2.85
C ALA A 399 0.35 3.26 -1.93
N LEU A 400 0.03 4.55 -1.80
CA LEU A 400 0.68 5.45 -0.85
C LEU A 400 0.33 5.09 0.60
N ILE A 401 -0.95 4.80 0.87
CA ILE A 401 -1.41 4.32 2.18
C ILE A 401 -0.73 2.98 2.52
N ALA A 402 -0.69 2.04 1.57
CA ALA A 402 -0.09 0.72 1.75
C ALA A 402 1.45 0.76 1.96
N LEU A 403 2.15 1.74 1.38
CA LEU A 403 3.56 1.99 1.72
C LEU A 403 3.70 2.53 3.15
N ARG A 404 2.92 3.56 3.50
CA ARG A 404 2.96 4.17 4.85
C ARG A 404 2.61 3.18 5.95
N SER A 405 1.64 2.30 5.73
CA SER A 405 1.28 1.24 6.70
C SER A 405 2.39 0.22 6.90
N ARG A 406 3.26 0.02 5.90
CA ARG A 406 4.50 -0.77 5.99
C ARG A 406 5.69 0.03 6.53
N GLY A 407 5.45 1.21 7.09
CA GLY A 407 6.47 2.03 7.73
C GLY A 407 7.31 2.88 6.77
N TRP A 408 6.87 3.09 5.53
CA TRP A 408 7.54 4.01 4.62
C TRP A 408 7.29 5.47 5.00
N VAL A 409 8.35 6.27 5.00
CA VAL A 409 8.26 7.73 5.06
C VAL A 409 8.21 8.25 3.63
N VAL A 410 7.03 8.71 3.19
CA VAL A 410 6.85 9.28 1.85
C VAL A 410 6.76 10.79 1.95
N THR A 411 7.77 11.49 1.45
CA THR A 411 7.85 12.95 1.39
C THR A 411 7.65 13.39 -0.05
N THR A 412 6.63 14.21 -0.28
CA THR A 412 6.42 14.92 -1.55
C THR A 412 6.37 16.42 -1.27
N ASN A 413 6.97 17.26 -2.11
CA ASN A 413 6.92 18.72 -1.94
C ASN A 413 6.04 19.44 -2.96
#